data_AF-A0A8J4LSW8-F1
#
_entry.id   AF-A0A8J4LSW8-F1
#
_cell.length_a   1.000
_cell.length_b   1.000
_cell.length_c   1.000
_cell.angle_alpha   90.00
_cell.angle_beta   90.00
_cell.angle_gamma   90.00
#
_symmetry.space_group_name_H-M   'P 1'
#
loop_
_entity.id
_entity.type
_entity.pdbx_description
1 polymer ?
#
loop_
_entity_poly.entity_id
_entity_poly.type
_entity_poly.pdbx_seq_one_letter_code
_entity_poly.pdbx_strand_id
1 'polypeptide(L)'
;RQSSFLYLSIFPFSTAAASYAPYACMCVCVCVWLCVCSDDGFGNTEANVVCRELGYASGEGVQMWGGGTGPILMDNIYCAAIYPPPNRLYQCSFNGWGIHDCSHSEDVGVRCYGTAISPPTPRPSPSPLPPTPLYGLRLVGGNSSSEGRVEIFNGTVWGTVCDDGFGNTEANVVCRELGYASGEGVQMWGGGTGPILMDNVYCSIYPSPSRLYQCSFNGWGIHDCSHSEDVGVRCYGTAISPPTPRPSPSPLPPTPLYGLRLVGGNSSSEGRVEIFNGTVWG
;
A
#
# COMPACT_ATOMS: atom_id res chain seq x y z
N ARG A 1 -4.69 -20.75 -65.15
CA ARG A 1 -4.44 -22.20 -65.35
C ARG A 1 -3.77 -22.70 -64.09
N GLN A 2 -4.30 -23.80 -63.59
CA GLN A 2 -4.03 -24.48 -62.31
C GLN A 2 -4.44 -23.69 -61.06
N SER A 3 -5.24 -24.20 -60.12
CA SER A 3 -6.19 -25.32 -60.02
C SER A 3 -6.72 -25.18 -58.57
N SER A 4 -8.03 -24.97 -58.30
CA SER A 4 -9.06 -26.03 -58.22
C SER A 4 -8.90 -26.88 -56.93
N PHE A 5 -9.86 -27.17 -56.04
CA PHE A 5 -11.34 -27.19 -55.96
C PHE A 5 -11.73 -27.14 -54.44
N LEU A 6 -12.76 -26.40 -53.98
CA LEU A 6 -14.18 -26.84 -53.78
C LEU A 6 -14.33 -27.91 -52.65
N TYR A 7 -15.16 -27.76 -51.63
CA TYR A 7 -16.63 -27.77 -51.72
C TYR A 7 -17.28 -27.17 -50.46
N LEU A 8 -18.30 -26.34 -50.65
CA LEU A 8 -19.28 -25.95 -49.64
C LEU A 8 -20.47 -26.92 -49.78
N SER A 9 -20.82 -27.64 -48.71
CA SER A 9 -22.02 -28.47 -48.66
C SER A 9 -22.85 -28.03 -47.46
N ILE A 10 -23.99 -27.40 -47.73
CA ILE A 10 -25.03 -27.09 -46.75
C ILE A 10 -26.10 -28.19 -46.88
N PHE A 11 -26.46 -28.82 -45.76
CA PHE A 11 -27.75 -29.51 -45.58
C PHE A 11 -28.39 -29.09 -44.24
N PRO A 12 -29.73 -29.12 -44.11
CA PRO A 12 -30.48 -28.36 -43.12
C PRO A 12 -30.87 -29.13 -41.85
N PHE A 13 -31.12 -28.35 -40.78
CA PHE A 13 -31.83 -28.56 -39.51
C PHE A 13 -32.34 -29.97 -39.11
N SER A 14 -31.95 -30.42 -37.90
CA SER A 14 -32.94 -30.83 -36.89
C SER A 14 -32.36 -30.85 -35.45
N THR A 15 -33.28 -30.76 -34.50
CA THR A 15 -33.20 -30.42 -33.07
C THR A 15 -32.46 -31.41 -32.15
N ALA A 16 -31.71 -30.90 -31.16
CA ALA A 16 -31.85 -31.21 -29.71
C ALA A 16 -30.57 -30.89 -28.89
N ALA A 17 -30.80 -30.12 -27.81
CA ALA A 17 -30.09 -29.96 -26.53
C ALA A 17 -28.59 -30.32 -26.31
N ALA A 18 -27.96 -29.38 -25.60
CA ALA A 18 -26.94 -29.51 -24.54
C ALA A 18 -25.44 -29.44 -24.89
N SER A 19 -24.85 -28.31 -24.45
CA SER A 19 -23.56 -28.16 -23.73
C SER A 19 -22.24 -28.58 -24.42
N TYR A 20 -21.39 -27.59 -24.73
CA TYR A 20 -19.97 -27.42 -24.33
C TYR A 20 -19.17 -26.61 -25.39
N ALA A 21 -18.79 -25.36 -25.01
CA ALA A 21 -17.64 -24.52 -25.45
C ALA A 21 -17.38 -24.32 -26.97
N PRO A 22 -16.52 -23.37 -27.45
CA PRO A 22 -15.75 -22.33 -26.78
C PRO A 22 -15.94 -20.93 -27.42
N TYR A 23 -15.99 -19.86 -26.61
CA TYR A 23 -15.59 -18.54 -27.10
C TYR A 23 -14.21 -18.24 -26.54
N ALA A 24 -13.21 -18.55 -27.36
CA ALA A 24 -11.88 -18.01 -27.21
C ALA A 24 -11.94 -16.49 -27.43
N CYS A 25 -11.53 -15.72 -26.43
CA CYS A 25 -10.99 -14.39 -26.67
C CYS A 25 -9.46 -14.50 -26.61
N MET A 26 -8.86 -14.58 -27.80
CA MET A 26 -7.46 -14.27 -28.00
C MET A 26 -7.33 -12.75 -28.10
N CYS A 27 -6.87 -12.12 -27.01
CA CYS A 27 -6.31 -10.78 -27.06
C CYS A 27 -4.92 -10.83 -26.44
N VAL A 28 -3.90 -10.76 -27.28
CA VAL A 28 -2.56 -10.34 -26.84
C VAL A 28 -2.65 -8.85 -26.54
N CYS A 29 -2.68 -8.52 -25.26
CA CYS A 29 -2.28 -7.21 -24.76
C CYS A 29 -1.41 -7.50 -23.54
N VAL A 30 -0.14 -7.12 -23.64
CA VAL A 30 0.76 -7.04 -22.48
C VAL A 30 0.19 -5.95 -21.58
N CYS A 31 -0.59 -6.31 -20.56
CA CYS A 31 -1.10 -5.37 -19.58
C CYS A 31 -0.91 -5.98 -18.18
N VAL A 32 -0.09 -5.32 -17.39
CA VAL A 32 0.36 -5.69 -16.04
C VAL A 32 -0.69 -5.19 -15.02
N TRP A 33 -1.24 -6.05 -14.14
CA TRP A 33 -2.29 -5.68 -13.16
C TRP A 33 -2.14 -6.47 -11.83
N LEU A 34 -2.33 -5.84 -10.65
CA LEU A 34 -1.69 -6.18 -9.34
C LEU A 34 -2.64 -5.98 -8.13
N CYS A 35 -2.48 -6.67 -6.97
CA CYS A 35 -3.62 -6.94 -6.05
C CYS A 35 -3.37 -7.03 -4.52
N VAL A 36 -4.43 -6.76 -3.74
CA VAL A 36 -4.57 -6.90 -2.26
C VAL A 36 -5.13 -8.29 -1.86
N CYS A 37 -4.69 -8.92 -0.76
CA CYS A 37 -5.04 -10.31 -0.37
C CYS A 37 -6.15 -10.49 0.71
N SER A 38 -6.82 -11.66 0.69
CA SER A 38 -8.02 -12.10 1.43
C SER A 38 -7.84 -13.45 2.17
N ASP A 39 -6.84 -13.67 3.01
CA ASP A 39 -6.74 -14.91 3.78
C ASP A 39 -7.33 -14.78 5.21
N ASP A 40 -7.08 -13.70 5.96
CA ASP A 40 -7.52 -13.62 7.37
C ASP A 40 -8.13 -12.29 7.88
N GLY A 41 -8.14 -11.20 7.09
CA GLY A 41 -8.53 -9.86 7.60
C GLY A 41 -9.47 -9.01 6.76
N PHE A 42 -9.60 -9.27 5.45
CA PHE A 42 -10.34 -8.37 4.56
C PHE A 42 -11.85 -8.62 4.59
N GLY A 43 -12.58 -7.80 5.35
CA GLY A 43 -14.03 -7.88 5.48
C GLY A 43 -14.77 -6.65 4.96
N ASN A 44 -16.03 -6.52 5.40
CA ASN A 44 -16.85 -5.36 5.04
C ASN A 44 -16.30 -4.05 5.63
N THR A 45 -15.55 -4.10 6.73
CA THR A 45 -14.95 -2.90 7.33
C THR A 45 -13.89 -2.30 6.39
N GLU A 46 -13.01 -3.14 5.88
CA GLU A 46 -11.92 -2.81 4.96
C GLU A 46 -12.50 -2.39 3.61
N ALA A 47 -13.47 -3.15 3.08
CA ALA A 47 -14.18 -2.81 1.85
C ALA A 47 -14.90 -1.45 1.93
N ASN A 48 -15.45 -1.09 3.10
CA ASN A 48 -16.03 0.22 3.32
C ASN A 48 -14.99 1.34 3.23
N VAL A 49 -13.76 1.14 3.69
CA VAL A 49 -12.67 2.12 3.54
C VAL A 49 -12.33 2.31 2.06
N VAL A 50 -12.16 1.21 1.31
CA VAL A 50 -11.91 1.23 -0.14
C VAL A 50 -13.00 2.00 -0.88
N CYS A 51 -14.27 1.65 -0.66
CA CYS A 51 -15.39 2.26 -1.35
C CYS A 51 -15.57 3.74 -0.98
N ARG A 52 -15.36 4.13 0.28
CA ARG A 52 -15.39 5.54 0.70
C ARG A 52 -14.25 6.35 0.11
N GLU A 53 -13.06 5.78 0.03
CA GLU A 53 -11.91 6.40 -0.63
C GLU A 53 -12.20 6.68 -2.12
N LEU A 54 -12.93 5.78 -2.77
CA LEU A 54 -13.40 5.93 -4.16
C LEU A 54 -14.64 6.84 -4.31
N GLY A 55 -15.19 7.35 -3.21
CA GLY A 55 -16.31 8.30 -3.21
C GLY A 55 -17.71 7.67 -3.10
N TYR A 56 -17.81 6.38 -2.78
CA TYR A 56 -19.08 5.69 -2.51
C TYR A 56 -19.46 5.76 -1.02
N ALA A 57 -20.71 5.47 -0.69
CA ALA A 57 -21.21 5.56 0.68
C ALA A 57 -20.74 4.38 1.56
N SER A 58 -20.72 3.19 0.96
CA SER A 58 -20.38 1.93 1.62
C SER A 58 -19.92 0.88 0.60
N GLY A 59 -19.42 -0.25 1.09
CA GLY A 59 -19.06 -1.41 0.28
C GLY A 59 -18.98 -2.70 1.08
N GLU A 60 -18.96 -3.81 0.35
CA GLU A 60 -18.76 -5.17 0.87
C GLU A 60 -17.58 -5.85 0.17
N GLY A 61 -16.89 -6.73 0.88
CA GLY A 61 -15.84 -7.57 0.31
C GLY A 61 -16.42 -8.73 -0.49
N VAL A 62 -15.83 -9.06 -1.64
CA VAL A 62 -16.29 -10.13 -2.54
C VAL A 62 -15.10 -10.90 -3.14
N GLN A 63 -15.24 -12.23 -3.29
CA GLN A 63 -14.17 -13.13 -3.77
C GLN A 63 -14.22 -13.43 -5.29
N MET A 64 -15.01 -12.70 -6.08
CA MET A 64 -15.48 -13.20 -7.40
C MET A 64 -14.77 -12.65 -8.65
N TRP A 65 -13.69 -11.87 -8.54
CA TRP A 65 -13.13 -11.14 -9.69
C TRP A 65 -11.85 -11.73 -10.31
N GLY A 66 -11.46 -12.92 -9.86
CA GLY A 66 -10.26 -13.63 -10.33
C GLY A 66 -8.95 -12.96 -9.87
N GLY A 67 -7.89 -13.76 -9.80
CA GLY A 67 -6.57 -13.28 -9.41
C GLY A 67 -5.94 -12.35 -10.45
N GLY A 68 -5.23 -11.32 -9.99
CA GLY A 68 -4.36 -10.54 -10.85
C GLY A 68 -2.98 -11.15 -11.00
N THR A 69 -1.98 -10.32 -11.29
CA THR A 69 -0.67 -10.75 -11.84
C THR A 69 0.50 -9.82 -11.48
N GLY A 70 1.39 -10.22 -10.56
CA GLY A 70 2.67 -9.58 -10.17
C GLY A 70 2.76 -9.33 -8.66
N PRO A 71 3.40 -8.28 -8.10
CA PRO A 71 3.46 -8.12 -6.63
C PRO A 71 2.06 -7.99 -5.98
N ILE A 72 1.89 -8.69 -4.86
CA ILE A 72 0.81 -8.45 -3.90
C ILE A 72 1.38 -7.47 -2.87
N LEU A 73 0.77 -6.29 -2.72
CA LEU A 73 1.39 -5.23 -1.92
C LEU A 73 0.90 -5.16 -0.48
N MET A 74 -0.27 -5.70 -0.20
CA MET A 74 -0.87 -5.68 1.12
C MET A 74 -1.53 -7.00 1.45
N ASP A 75 -1.36 -7.37 2.70
CA ASP A 75 -1.89 -8.56 3.32
C ASP A 75 -2.25 -8.25 4.78
N ASN A 76 -3.15 -9.02 5.37
CA ASN A 76 -3.55 -8.89 6.77
C ASN A 76 -4.03 -7.46 7.11
N ILE A 77 -4.95 -6.94 6.29
CA ILE A 77 -5.46 -5.58 6.44
C ILE A 77 -6.54 -5.54 7.52
N TYR A 78 -6.34 -4.71 8.54
CA TYR A 78 -7.31 -4.48 9.62
C TYR A 78 -7.56 -2.98 9.83
N CYS A 79 -8.75 -2.52 9.46
CA CYS A 79 -9.12 -1.10 9.57
C CYS A 79 -9.86 -0.78 10.89
N ALA A 80 -10.46 -1.79 11.53
CA ALA A 80 -11.31 -1.61 12.72
C ALA A 80 -10.56 -1.17 13.99
N ALA A 81 -9.27 -1.52 14.11
CA ALA A 81 -8.48 -1.32 15.32
C ALA A 81 -7.79 0.05 15.41
N ILE A 82 -7.89 0.89 14.37
CA ILE A 82 -7.22 2.19 14.31
C ILE A 82 -8.19 3.30 14.69
N TYR A 83 -7.81 4.13 15.68
CA TYR A 83 -8.54 5.34 16.05
C TYR A 83 -7.69 6.61 15.83
N PRO A 84 -8.20 7.63 15.12
CA PRO A 84 -9.50 7.69 14.45
C PRO A 84 -9.59 6.70 13.26
N PRO A 85 -10.81 6.29 12.85
CA PRO A 85 -10.98 5.34 11.75
C PRO A 85 -10.30 5.83 10.46
N PRO A 86 -9.55 4.95 9.77
CA PRO A 86 -8.81 5.34 8.57
C PRO A 86 -9.78 5.70 7.44
N ASN A 87 -9.41 6.71 6.65
CA ASN A 87 -10.17 7.14 5.47
C ASN A 87 -9.48 6.75 4.15
N ARG A 88 -8.36 6.03 4.25
CA ARG A 88 -7.55 5.52 3.16
C ARG A 88 -7.13 4.10 3.47
N LEU A 89 -7.05 3.22 2.47
CA LEU A 89 -6.68 1.82 2.70
C LEU A 89 -5.28 1.67 3.32
N TYR A 90 -4.31 2.48 2.89
CA TYR A 90 -2.93 2.43 3.41
C TYR A 90 -2.77 2.86 4.88
N GLN A 91 -3.81 3.43 5.49
CA GLN A 91 -3.81 3.81 6.90
C GLN A 91 -4.33 2.71 7.82
N CYS A 92 -4.96 1.67 7.26
CA CYS A 92 -5.32 0.48 8.02
C CYS A 92 -4.06 -0.25 8.47
N SER A 93 -4.16 -1.05 9.52
CA SER A 93 -3.05 -1.91 9.95
C SER A 93 -2.79 -2.99 8.90
N PHE A 94 -1.51 -3.25 8.58
CA PHE A 94 -1.05 -4.35 7.71
C PHE A 94 0.45 -4.61 7.98
N ASN A 95 0.95 -5.80 7.63
CA ASN A 95 2.28 -6.30 8.01
C ASN A 95 3.48 -5.66 7.27
N GLY A 96 3.27 -4.53 6.58
CA GLY A 96 4.25 -3.88 5.73
C GLY A 96 4.08 -4.20 4.24
N TRP A 97 4.71 -3.36 3.39
CA TRP A 97 4.47 -3.39 1.95
C TRP A 97 5.16 -4.58 1.27
N GLY A 98 4.39 -5.38 0.54
CA GLY A 98 4.91 -6.56 -0.18
C GLY A 98 5.31 -7.72 0.74
N ILE A 99 4.92 -7.66 2.01
CA ILE A 99 5.06 -8.76 2.97
C ILE A 99 3.73 -9.50 2.98
N HIS A 100 3.74 -10.70 2.39
CA HIS A 100 2.57 -11.58 2.30
C HIS A 100 3.04 -13.02 2.08
N ASP A 101 2.23 -14.00 2.48
CA ASP A 101 2.34 -15.40 2.08
C ASP A 101 1.24 -15.83 1.09
N CYS A 102 0.45 -14.85 0.66
CA CYS A 102 -0.62 -15.02 -0.32
C CYS A 102 -0.17 -15.33 -1.75
N SER A 103 -1.12 -15.88 -2.49
CA SER A 103 -1.13 -16.05 -3.93
C SER A 103 -2.26 -15.24 -4.58
N HIS A 104 -2.21 -15.04 -5.90
CA HIS A 104 -3.28 -14.29 -6.58
C HIS A 104 -4.67 -14.93 -6.53
N SER A 105 -4.79 -16.22 -6.17
CA SER A 105 -6.12 -16.79 -5.91
C SER A 105 -6.81 -16.18 -4.69
N GLU A 106 -6.08 -15.44 -3.86
CA GLU A 106 -6.56 -14.82 -2.63
C GLU A 106 -6.78 -13.31 -2.79
N ASP A 107 -6.70 -12.77 -4.02
CA ASP A 107 -6.91 -11.36 -4.26
C ASP A 107 -8.35 -10.92 -3.91
N VAL A 108 -8.48 -9.80 -3.17
CA VAL A 108 -9.75 -9.25 -2.73
C VAL A 108 -10.43 -8.45 -3.83
N GLY A 109 -11.75 -8.55 -3.86
CA GLY A 109 -12.59 -7.59 -4.56
C GLY A 109 -13.53 -6.87 -3.61
N VAL A 110 -14.10 -5.78 -4.11
CA VAL A 110 -15.18 -5.08 -3.42
C VAL A 110 -16.35 -4.85 -4.36
N ARG A 111 -17.53 -4.67 -3.76
CA ARG A 111 -18.70 -4.08 -4.39
C ARG A 111 -19.12 -2.86 -3.58
N CYS A 112 -19.20 -1.72 -4.22
CA CYS A 112 -19.53 -0.44 -3.62
C CYS A 112 -21.00 -0.09 -3.85
N TYR A 113 -21.59 0.62 -2.88
CA TYR A 113 -23.00 1.01 -2.87
C TYR A 113 -23.19 2.50 -2.64
N GLY A 114 -24.36 2.97 -3.05
CA GLY A 114 -24.71 4.38 -3.08
C GLY A 114 -24.22 5.06 -4.35
N THR A 115 -24.68 6.28 -4.59
CA THR A 115 -24.16 7.11 -5.68
C THR A 115 -22.74 7.51 -5.34
N ALA A 116 -21.77 7.25 -6.23
CA ALA A 116 -20.48 7.94 -6.19
C ALA A 116 -20.79 9.43 -6.05
N ILE A 117 -20.37 10.06 -4.95
CA ILE A 117 -20.71 11.44 -4.59
C ILE A 117 -19.96 12.37 -5.55
N SER A 118 -20.37 12.39 -6.81
CA SER A 118 -19.60 12.88 -7.95
C SER A 118 -18.21 12.20 -8.04
N PRO A 119 -17.54 12.20 -9.20
CA PRO A 119 -16.08 12.13 -9.12
C PRO A 119 -15.65 13.28 -8.20
N PRO A 120 -14.55 13.16 -7.42
CA PRO A 120 -13.92 14.38 -6.94
C PRO A 120 -13.80 15.24 -8.20
N THR A 121 -14.46 16.41 -8.23
CA THR A 121 -14.15 17.45 -9.22
C THR A 121 -12.63 17.40 -9.39
N PRO A 122 -12.05 17.34 -10.61
CA PRO A 122 -10.60 17.33 -10.74
C PRO A 122 -10.12 18.40 -9.79
N ARG A 123 -9.46 17.95 -8.71
CA ARG A 123 -9.21 18.79 -7.53
C ARG A 123 -8.71 20.10 -8.13
N PRO A 124 -9.33 21.27 -7.82
CA PRO A 124 -8.81 22.52 -8.36
C PRO A 124 -7.31 22.45 -8.17
N SER A 125 -6.59 22.49 -9.31
CA SER A 125 -5.18 22.10 -9.44
C SER A 125 -4.49 22.39 -8.11
N PRO A 126 -3.96 21.37 -7.40
CA PRO A 126 -3.61 21.52 -6.00
C PRO A 126 -2.87 22.84 -5.88
N SER A 127 -3.47 23.78 -5.14
CA SER A 127 -2.74 24.99 -4.74
C SER A 127 -1.38 24.52 -4.26
N PRO A 128 -0.28 25.24 -4.53
CA PRO A 128 1.10 24.76 -4.37
C PRO A 128 1.50 24.58 -2.89
N LEU A 129 0.53 24.36 -2.00
CA LEU A 129 0.76 23.78 -0.70
C LEU A 129 1.49 22.45 -0.89
N PRO A 130 2.61 22.25 -0.20
CA PRO A 130 3.29 20.96 -0.23
C PRO A 130 2.27 19.88 0.19
N PRO A 131 2.22 18.74 -0.51
CA PRO A 131 1.41 17.62 -0.07
C PRO A 131 1.79 17.30 1.38
N THR A 132 0.79 17.26 2.26
CA THR A 132 0.99 16.82 3.65
C THR A 132 1.68 15.46 3.64
N PRO A 133 2.78 15.26 4.40
CA PRO A 133 3.51 14.00 4.40
C PRO A 133 2.57 12.86 4.80
N LEU A 134 2.45 11.85 3.94
CA LEU A 134 1.61 10.66 4.19
C LEU A 134 2.26 9.74 5.22
N TYR A 135 3.58 9.79 5.26
CA TYR A 135 4.39 9.24 6.34
C TYR A 135 5.46 10.27 6.69
N GLY A 136 5.89 10.28 7.94
CA GLY A 136 6.92 11.17 8.43
C GLY A 136 7.75 10.49 9.50
N LEU A 137 9.02 10.88 9.59
CA LEU A 137 9.96 10.35 10.56
C LEU A 137 10.63 11.52 11.26
N ARG A 138 10.75 11.44 12.59
CA ARG A 138 11.48 12.45 13.39
C ARG A 138 12.16 11.81 14.59
N LEU A 139 13.20 12.49 15.08
CA LEU A 139 13.87 12.17 16.34
C LEU A 139 13.46 13.16 17.41
N VAL A 140 13.11 12.68 18.61
CA VAL A 140 12.64 13.51 19.72
C VAL A 140 13.45 13.22 20.99
N GLY A 141 13.72 14.26 21.79
CA GLY A 141 14.36 14.13 23.11
C GLY A 141 15.89 13.99 23.09
N GLY A 142 16.52 13.94 21.92
CA GLY A 142 17.97 13.97 21.79
C GLY A 142 18.59 15.37 21.97
N ASN A 143 19.90 15.42 22.20
CA ASN A 143 20.63 16.70 22.36
C ASN A 143 20.99 17.37 21.03
N SER A 144 20.73 16.69 19.91
CA SER A 144 21.03 17.16 18.56
C SER A 144 20.05 16.57 17.55
N SER A 145 20.09 17.02 16.29
CA SER A 145 19.23 16.48 15.23
C SER A 145 19.60 15.08 14.76
N SER A 146 20.77 14.56 15.17
CA SER A 146 21.25 13.23 14.78
C SER A 146 20.99 12.17 15.83
N GLU A 147 20.23 12.46 16.89
CA GLU A 147 19.92 11.48 17.91
C GLU A 147 18.56 11.75 18.56
N GLY A 148 17.90 10.72 19.08
CA GLY A 148 16.62 10.84 19.75
C GLY A 148 15.75 9.60 19.60
N ARG A 149 14.65 9.57 20.37
CA ARG A 149 13.58 8.58 20.23
C ARG A 149 13.00 8.65 18.81
N VAL A 150 12.78 7.50 18.20
CA VAL A 150 12.16 7.40 16.88
C VAL A 150 10.65 7.60 17.01
N GLU A 151 10.13 8.60 16.31
CA GLU A 151 8.69 8.79 16.14
C GLU A 151 8.33 8.76 14.65
N ILE A 152 7.26 8.04 14.33
CA ILE A 152 6.74 7.88 12.98
C ILE A 152 5.32 8.43 12.88
N PHE A 153 5.01 9.05 11.75
CA PHE A 153 3.68 9.50 11.38
C PHE A 153 3.09 8.52 10.37
N ASN A 154 1.92 7.95 10.64
CA ASN A 154 1.24 6.99 9.75
C ASN A 154 0.23 7.65 8.78
N GLY A 155 0.24 8.98 8.68
CA GLY A 155 -0.74 9.74 7.89
C GLY A 155 -1.90 10.30 8.72
N THR A 156 -2.04 9.87 9.98
CA THR A 156 -3.09 10.35 10.89
C THR A 156 -2.54 10.87 12.22
N VAL A 157 -1.60 10.14 12.83
CA VAL A 157 -1.08 10.43 14.16
C VAL A 157 0.42 10.14 14.22
N TRP A 158 1.13 10.89 15.08
CA TRP A 158 2.50 10.58 15.46
C TRP A 158 2.49 9.57 16.59
N GLY A 159 3.39 8.60 16.53
CA GLY A 159 3.58 7.63 17.60
C GLY A 159 5.00 7.07 17.61
N THR A 160 5.28 6.24 18.60
CA THR A 160 6.61 5.70 18.88
C THR A 160 6.82 4.34 18.20
N VAL A 161 8.05 3.84 18.25
CA VAL A 161 8.45 2.54 17.69
C VAL A 161 9.06 1.72 18.83
N CYS A 162 8.64 0.47 18.98
CA CYS A 162 9.20 -0.44 19.98
C CYS A 162 10.62 -0.90 19.59
N ASP A 163 11.44 -1.23 20.57
CA ASP A 163 12.81 -1.73 20.39
C ASP A 163 12.89 -3.24 20.10
N ASP A 164 11.79 -3.98 20.27
CA ASP A 164 11.71 -5.37 19.89
C ASP A 164 11.95 -5.57 18.39
N GLY A 165 12.93 -6.42 18.08
CA GLY A 165 13.43 -6.63 16.72
C GLY A 165 14.21 -5.46 16.11
N PHE A 166 14.28 -4.30 16.78
CA PHE A 166 14.88 -3.08 16.24
C PHE A 166 16.39 -3.01 16.53
N GLY A 167 17.19 -3.29 15.50
CA GLY A 167 18.66 -3.26 15.60
C GLY A 167 19.32 -2.14 14.80
N ASN A 168 20.62 -2.32 14.56
CA ASN A 168 21.40 -1.38 13.74
C ASN A 168 20.95 -1.37 12.28
N THR A 169 20.36 -2.46 11.77
CA THR A 169 19.86 -2.53 10.39
C THR A 169 18.71 -1.53 10.20
N GLU A 170 17.77 -1.51 11.14
CA GLU A 170 16.61 -0.62 11.17
C GLU A 170 17.05 0.82 11.43
N ALA A 171 17.97 1.02 12.38
CA ALA A 171 18.55 2.33 12.67
C ALA A 171 19.25 2.95 11.45
N ASN A 172 19.92 2.12 10.62
CA ASN A 172 20.50 2.57 9.36
C ASN A 172 19.43 3.04 8.36
N VAL A 173 18.24 2.43 8.32
CA VAL A 173 17.12 2.93 7.51
C VAL A 173 16.65 4.28 8.02
N VAL A 174 16.40 4.42 9.33
CA VAL A 174 15.98 5.68 9.97
C VAL A 174 16.98 6.80 9.69
N CYS A 175 18.26 6.55 9.94
CA CYS A 175 19.29 7.56 9.78
C CYS A 175 19.48 7.96 8.31
N ARG A 176 19.44 7.02 7.36
CA ARG A 176 19.49 7.35 5.92
C ARG A 176 18.25 8.09 5.44
N GLU A 177 17.06 7.75 5.95
CA GLU A 177 15.82 8.48 5.66
C GLU A 177 15.93 9.94 6.13
N LEU A 178 16.61 10.19 7.26
CA LEU A 178 16.93 11.52 7.78
C LEU A 178 18.17 12.17 7.12
N GLY A 179 18.80 11.49 6.16
CA GLY A 179 19.93 12.00 5.36
C GLY A 179 21.32 11.67 5.90
N TYR A 180 21.45 10.94 7.02
CA TYR A 180 22.74 10.51 7.57
C TYR A 180 23.28 9.26 6.87
N ALA A 181 24.56 8.93 7.08
CA ALA A 181 25.20 7.80 6.41
C ALA A 181 24.84 6.44 7.06
N SER A 182 24.77 6.42 8.38
CA SER A 182 24.50 5.22 9.18
C SER A 182 23.93 5.59 10.55
N GLY A 183 23.51 4.59 11.31
CA GLY A 183 23.08 4.75 12.69
C GLY A 183 23.10 3.47 13.50
N GLU A 184 22.89 3.62 14.80
CA GLU A 184 22.70 2.53 15.75
C GLU A 184 21.39 2.70 16.53
N GLY A 185 20.75 1.59 16.85
CA GLY A 185 19.58 1.55 17.74
C GLY A 185 20.02 1.63 19.20
N VAL A 186 19.31 2.39 20.02
CA VAL A 186 19.62 2.60 21.44
C VAL A 186 18.35 2.72 22.28
N GLN A 187 18.43 2.26 23.53
CA GLN A 187 17.35 2.35 24.51
C GLN A 187 17.54 3.59 25.41
N MET A 188 17.35 4.79 24.84
CA MET A 188 17.53 6.06 25.57
C MET A 188 16.56 7.15 25.09
N TRP A 189 16.55 8.30 25.77
CA TRP A 189 15.68 9.47 25.55
C TRP A 189 14.24 9.36 26.06
N GLY A 190 14.00 8.37 26.92
CA GLY A 190 12.77 8.19 27.68
C GLY A 190 11.59 7.76 26.82
N GLY A 191 10.62 7.13 27.47
CA GLY A 191 9.37 6.78 26.83
C GLY A 191 8.65 8.00 26.28
N GLY A 192 8.09 7.86 25.10
CA GLY A 192 7.22 8.85 24.49
C GLY A 192 5.84 8.85 25.13
N THR A 193 4.92 9.52 24.44
CA THR A 193 3.53 9.62 24.83
C THR A 193 2.67 9.45 23.59
N GLY A 194 1.54 8.78 23.71
CA GLY A 194 0.63 8.54 22.59
C GLY A 194 0.64 7.07 22.17
N PRO A 195 0.28 6.74 20.92
CA PRO A 195 0.31 5.35 20.47
C PRO A 195 1.75 4.88 20.20
N ILE A 196 2.04 3.62 20.50
CA ILE A 196 3.18 2.91 19.90
C ILE A 196 2.67 2.37 18.56
N LEU A 197 3.30 2.76 17.46
CA LEU A 197 2.78 2.53 16.12
C LEU A 197 3.45 1.36 15.39
N MET A 198 4.69 1.02 15.74
CA MET A 198 5.41 -0.08 15.12
C MET A 198 6.10 -0.92 16.17
N ASP A 199 6.11 -2.23 15.95
CA ASP A 199 6.70 -3.25 16.81
C ASP A 199 7.17 -4.43 15.94
N ASN A 200 8.19 -5.17 16.40
CA ASN A 200 8.91 -6.19 15.66
C ASN A 200 9.35 -5.70 14.27
N VAL A 201 10.05 -4.57 14.24
CA VAL A 201 10.45 -3.94 12.99
C VAL A 201 11.66 -4.66 12.40
N TYR A 202 11.51 -5.21 11.19
CA TYR A 202 12.57 -5.93 10.50
C TYR A 202 12.78 -5.39 9.08
N CYS A 203 13.96 -4.81 8.84
CA CYS A 203 14.36 -4.27 7.55
C CYS A 203 15.29 -5.25 6.80
N SER A 204 15.07 -5.43 5.50
CA SER A 204 16.00 -6.20 4.66
C SER A 204 17.35 -5.51 4.51
N ILE A 205 18.44 -6.29 4.52
CA ILE A 205 19.78 -5.77 4.27
C ILE A 205 19.96 -5.47 2.77
N TYR A 206 19.46 -6.36 1.90
CA TYR A 206 19.52 -6.18 0.44
C TYR A 206 18.26 -6.74 -0.26
N PRO A 207 17.55 -5.93 -1.09
CA PRO A 207 17.69 -4.48 -1.20
C PRO A 207 17.29 -3.81 0.13
N SER A 208 18.02 -2.77 0.54
CA SER A 208 17.72 -2.08 1.79
C SER A 208 16.59 -1.06 1.60
N PRO A 209 15.56 -1.05 2.46
CA PRO A 209 14.46 -0.09 2.34
C PRO A 209 14.94 1.35 2.49
N SER A 210 14.28 2.26 1.76
CA SER A 210 14.59 3.69 1.79
C SER A 210 13.91 4.43 2.93
N ARG A 211 12.86 3.84 3.51
CA ARG A 211 12.02 4.42 4.55
C ARG A 211 11.63 3.37 5.57
N LEU A 212 11.45 3.76 6.83
CA LEU A 212 11.18 2.82 7.93
C LEU A 212 9.88 2.03 7.74
N TYR A 213 8.81 2.67 7.27
CA TYR A 213 7.51 1.99 7.06
C TYR A 213 7.52 0.93 5.94
N GLN A 214 8.59 0.84 5.16
CA GLN A 214 8.76 -0.19 4.13
C GLN A 214 9.34 -1.49 4.69
N CYS A 215 9.83 -1.47 5.94
CA CYS A 215 10.25 -2.66 6.65
C CYS A 215 9.03 -3.49 7.07
N SER A 216 9.23 -4.77 7.39
CA SER A 216 8.19 -5.61 7.99
C SER A 216 7.98 -5.19 9.45
N PHE A 217 6.74 -5.25 9.94
CA PHE A 217 6.37 -4.99 11.33
C PHE A 217 4.99 -5.62 11.60
N ASN A 218 4.58 -5.72 12.87
CA ASN A 218 3.32 -6.38 13.28
C ASN A 218 2.02 -5.69 12.79
N GLY A 219 2.13 -4.54 12.11
CA GLY A 219 1.02 -3.68 11.76
C GLY A 219 0.84 -2.48 12.70
N TRP A 220 0.15 -1.44 12.22
CA TRP A 220 0.03 -0.17 12.93
C TRP A 220 -0.70 -0.35 14.26
N GLY A 221 -0.04 0.00 15.36
CA GLY A 221 -0.63 -0.05 16.70
C GLY A 221 -0.79 -1.45 17.28
N ILE A 222 -0.25 -2.48 16.62
CA ILE A 222 -0.22 -3.86 17.14
C ILE A 222 1.14 -4.07 17.80
N HIS A 223 1.14 -4.11 19.13
CA HIS A 223 2.34 -4.30 19.94
C HIS A 223 1.96 -4.84 21.33
N ASP A 224 2.89 -5.49 22.01
CA ASP A 224 2.80 -5.79 23.45
C ASP A 224 3.75 -4.92 24.30
N CYS A 225 4.45 -3.99 23.65
CA CYS A 225 5.35 -3.05 24.29
C CYS A 225 4.66 -1.96 25.12
N SER A 226 5.42 -1.42 26.05
CA SER A 226 5.14 -0.21 26.82
C SER A 226 6.09 0.92 26.41
N HIS A 227 5.81 2.16 26.80
CA HIS A 227 6.70 3.27 26.44
C HIS A 227 8.11 3.17 27.04
N SER A 228 8.38 2.29 28.01
CA SER A 228 9.77 2.03 28.43
C SER A 228 10.60 1.30 27.38
N GLU A 229 9.95 0.73 26.36
CA GLU A 229 10.54 -0.01 25.25
C GLU A 229 10.58 0.84 23.96
N ASP A 230 10.27 2.14 24.04
CA ASP A 230 10.38 3.01 22.87
C ASP A 230 11.85 3.16 22.44
N VAL A 231 12.13 2.83 21.18
CA VAL A 231 13.47 2.84 20.61
C VAL A 231 13.92 4.25 20.24
N GLY A 232 15.21 4.51 20.43
CA GLY A 232 15.91 5.66 19.88
C GLY A 232 16.98 5.25 18.89
N VAL A 233 17.47 6.22 18.11
CA VAL A 233 18.66 6.03 17.28
C VAL A 233 19.69 7.11 17.51
N ARG A 234 20.96 6.76 17.27
CA ARG A 234 22.05 7.72 17.06
C ARG A 234 22.57 7.58 15.65
N CYS A 235 22.55 8.67 14.90
CA CYS A 235 22.97 8.76 13.51
C CYS A 235 24.40 9.29 13.40
N TYR A 236 25.10 8.78 12.39
CA TYR A 236 26.51 9.03 12.13
C TYR A 236 26.76 9.46 10.68
N GLY A 237 27.89 10.14 10.49
CA GLY A 237 28.22 10.79 9.23
C GLY A 237 27.53 12.14 9.08
N THR A 238 27.98 12.93 8.12
CA THR A 238 27.30 14.17 7.75
C THR A 238 25.94 13.84 7.14
N ALA A 239 24.91 14.62 7.47
CA ALA A 239 23.71 14.65 6.64
C ALA A 239 24.17 14.92 5.21
N ILE A 240 24.06 13.92 4.34
CA ILE A 240 24.37 14.07 2.93
C ILE A 240 23.43 15.17 2.50
N SER A 241 23.99 16.36 2.21
CA SER A 241 23.22 17.46 1.65
C SER A 241 22.36 16.83 0.56
N PRO A 242 21.02 17.01 0.58
CA PRO A 242 20.23 16.60 -0.56
C PRO A 242 20.97 17.13 -1.78
N PRO A 243 21.20 16.32 -2.84
CA PRO A 243 21.81 16.86 -4.05
C PRO A 243 21.09 18.18 -4.31
N THR A 244 21.86 19.27 -4.43
CA THR A 244 21.33 20.62 -4.63
C THR A 244 20.13 20.50 -5.55
N PRO A 245 18.94 21.02 -5.19
CA PRO A 245 17.81 20.94 -6.08
C PRO A 245 18.29 21.53 -7.39
N ARG A 246 18.52 20.66 -8.40
CA ARG A 246 18.66 21.11 -9.77
C ARG A 246 17.45 22.02 -9.96
N PRO A 247 17.58 23.24 -10.49
CA PRO A 247 16.43 24.11 -10.73
C PRO A 247 15.37 23.25 -11.40
N SER A 248 14.31 22.96 -10.64
CA SER A 248 13.34 21.98 -11.05
C SER A 248 12.70 22.54 -12.32
N PRO A 249 12.66 21.80 -13.44
CA PRO A 249 11.67 22.14 -14.44
C PRO A 249 10.32 22.19 -13.73
N SER A 250 9.50 23.15 -14.15
CA SER A 250 8.15 23.48 -13.68
C SER A 250 7.46 22.34 -12.92
N PRO A 251 6.76 22.62 -11.79
CA PRO A 251 6.15 21.59 -10.97
C PRO A 251 5.25 20.73 -11.84
N LEU A 252 5.73 19.53 -12.17
CA LEU A 252 4.85 18.49 -12.68
C LEU A 252 3.78 18.29 -11.60
N PRO A 253 2.52 18.05 -11.98
CA PRO A 253 1.49 17.74 -10.99
C PRO A 253 2.03 16.62 -10.09
N PRO A 254 1.90 16.74 -8.76
CA PRO A 254 2.39 15.71 -7.85
C PRO A 254 1.75 14.39 -8.29
N THR A 255 2.56 13.45 -8.77
CA THR A 255 2.11 12.08 -8.96
C THR A 255 1.56 11.61 -7.61
N PRO A 256 0.37 10.98 -7.56
CA PRO A 256 -0.17 10.49 -6.32
C PRO A 256 0.86 9.55 -5.68
N LEU A 257 1.33 9.88 -4.48
CA LEU A 257 2.24 9.03 -3.71
C LEU A 257 1.59 7.67 -3.39
N TYR A 258 0.25 7.62 -3.35
CA TYR A 258 -0.54 6.41 -3.26
C TYR A 258 -1.82 6.57 -4.08
N GLY A 259 -2.41 5.48 -4.55
CA GLY A 259 -3.60 5.48 -5.39
C GLY A 259 -4.40 4.20 -5.23
N LEU A 260 -5.70 4.27 -5.46
CA LEU A 260 -6.63 3.14 -5.31
C LEU A 260 -7.49 3.04 -6.57
N ARG A 261 -7.72 1.83 -7.07
CA ARG A 261 -8.63 1.57 -8.19
C ARG A 261 -9.31 0.21 -8.09
N LEU A 262 -10.38 0.04 -8.85
CA LEU A 262 -11.05 -1.23 -9.07
C LEU A 262 -10.81 -1.72 -10.49
N VAL A 263 -10.46 -3.00 -10.66
CA VAL A 263 -10.15 -3.62 -11.95
C VAL A 263 -10.96 -4.90 -12.16
N GLY A 264 -11.37 -5.15 -13.40
CA GLY A 264 -12.05 -6.40 -13.79
C GLY A 264 -13.54 -6.50 -13.45
N GLY A 265 -14.12 -5.49 -12.80
CA GLY A 265 -15.56 -5.42 -12.56
C GLY A 265 -16.37 -4.96 -13.78
N ASN A 266 -17.69 -5.21 -13.77
CA ASN A 266 -18.59 -4.79 -14.85
C ASN A 266 -18.95 -3.30 -14.80
N SER A 267 -18.55 -2.59 -13.74
CA SER A 267 -18.81 -1.16 -13.54
C SER A 267 -17.69 -0.50 -12.72
N SER A 268 -17.73 0.83 -12.59
CA SER A 268 -16.79 1.56 -11.72
C SER A 268 -17.03 1.32 -10.22
N SER A 269 -18.07 0.59 -9.84
CA SER A 269 -18.47 0.34 -8.46
C SER A 269 -18.16 -1.08 -7.98
N GLU A 270 -17.52 -1.90 -8.80
CA GLU A 270 -17.11 -3.25 -8.40
C GLU A 270 -15.82 -3.65 -9.10
N GLY A 271 -15.10 -4.59 -8.51
CA GLY A 271 -13.89 -5.16 -9.09
C GLY A 271 -12.87 -5.55 -8.03
N ARG A 272 -11.76 -6.11 -8.50
CA ARG A 272 -10.57 -6.39 -7.70
C ARG A 272 -9.93 -5.09 -7.24
N VAL A 273 -9.49 -5.05 -5.98
CA VAL A 273 -8.84 -3.87 -5.39
C VAL A 273 -7.37 -3.84 -5.79
N GLU A 274 -6.93 -2.72 -6.35
CA GLU A 274 -5.52 -2.47 -6.60
C GLU A 274 -5.06 -1.16 -5.93
N ILE A 275 -3.89 -1.20 -5.29
CA ILE A 275 -3.27 -0.09 -4.59
C ILE A 275 -1.89 0.27 -5.18
N PHE A 276 -1.61 1.55 -5.29
CA PHE A 276 -0.29 2.08 -5.67
C PHE A 276 0.46 2.49 -4.40
N ASN A 277 1.67 1.98 -4.19
CA ASN A 277 2.49 2.29 -3.01
C ASN A 277 3.47 3.47 -3.21
N GLY A 278 3.39 4.17 -4.34
CA GLY A 278 4.30 5.25 -4.73
C GLY A 278 5.34 4.86 -5.76
N THR A 279 5.55 3.56 -6.00
CA THR A 279 6.48 3.05 -7.01
C THR A 279 5.81 2.11 -8.00
N VAL A 280 4.90 1.25 -7.52
CA VAL A 280 4.24 0.22 -8.34
C VAL A 280 2.79 0.04 -7.91
N TRP A 281 1.94 -0.35 -8.86
CA TRP A 281 0.59 -0.83 -8.56
C TRP A 281 0.67 -2.23 -7.95
N GLY A 282 -0.39 -2.68 -7.32
CA GLY A 282 -0.27 -3.69 -6.30
C GLY A 282 -1.54 -4.14 -5.68
#